data_AF-A0A2G1XHN3-F1
#
_entry.id   AF-A0A2G1XHN3-F1
#
_cell.length_a   1.000
_cell.length_b   1.000
_cell.length_c   1.000
_cell.angle_alpha   90.00
_cell.angle_beta   90.00
_cell.angle_gamma   90.00
#
_symmetry.space_group_name_H-M   'P 1'
#
loop_
_entity.id
_entity.type
_entity.pdbx_description
1 polymer ?
#
loop_
_entity_poly.entity_id
_entity_poly.type
_entity_poly.pdbx_seq_one_letter_code
_entity_poly.pdbx_strand_id
1 'polypeptide(L)'
;MVVLAILVTGVCVWATADPHGCPRPADEVSASELAQVYEGPHGMRMRLRHGPDGRHDGAFSVTDWPYEGSSPLKRRARFDGSGEWRLTTPIPGKKGMVVKLDFVEGPEGTPFPARRHELVVGRDGDSLVLYPETDPDNCPELVLAPVKS
;
A
#
# COMPACT_ATOMS: atom_id res chain seq x y z
N MET A 1 -0.55 43.72 42.98
CA MET A 1 -1.19 43.02 41.86
C MET A 1 -0.55 43.51 40.56
N VAL A 2 0.20 42.64 39.87
CA VAL A 2 0.55 42.82 38.46
C VAL A 2 0.42 41.41 37.85
N VAL A 3 -0.48 41.27 36.88
CA VAL A 3 -0.79 40.00 36.21
C VAL A 3 0.30 39.72 35.19
N LEU A 4 0.98 38.59 35.34
CA LEU A 4 2.01 38.11 34.41
C LEU A 4 1.29 37.41 33.24
N ALA A 5 1.31 38.04 32.05
CA ALA A 5 0.75 37.45 30.84
C ALA A 5 1.73 36.42 30.26
N ILE A 6 1.27 35.17 30.20
CA ILE A 6 1.95 34.04 29.59
C ILE A 6 1.76 34.13 28.06
N LEU A 7 2.85 34.20 27.30
CA LEU A 7 2.83 34.02 25.84
C LEU A 7 3.41 32.65 25.51
N VAL A 8 2.51 31.66 25.44
CA VAL A 8 2.78 30.35 24.82
C VAL A 8 2.71 30.55 23.30
N THR A 9 3.84 30.68 22.63
CA THR A 9 3.89 30.52 21.16
C THR A 9 4.08 29.04 20.85
N GLY A 10 2.94 28.34 20.73
CA GLY A 10 2.89 27.00 20.19
C GLY A 10 3.14 27.03 18.68
N VAL A 11 4.22 26.39 18.23
CA VAL A 11 4.36 25.99 16.84
C VAL A 11 3.72 24.61 16.73
N CYS A 12 2.51 24.58 16.19
CA CYS A 12 1.78 23.38 15.84
C CYS A 12 2.47 22.68 14.67
N VAL A 13 3.41 21.78 14.94
CA VAL A 13 3.79 20.74 13.97
C VAL A 13 2.89 19.56 14.27
N TRP A 14 1.74 19.50 13.60
CA TRP A 14 0.88 18.32 13.63
C TRP A 14 1.45 17.30 12.65
N ALA A 15 2.65 16.79 12.97
CA ALA A 15 3.01 15.46 12.52
C ALA A 15 2.23 14.54 13.46
N THR A 16 1.13 13.96 12.98
CA THR A 16 0.59 12.75 13.59
C THR A 16 1.67 11.69 13.38
N ALA A 17 2.64 11.66 14.29
CA ALA A 17 3.65 10.63 14.35
C ALA A 17 2.90 9.34 14.62
N ASP A 18 2.67 8.56 13.56
CA ASP A 18 2.40 7.15 13.71
C ASP A 18 3.54 6.59 14.59
N PRO A 19 3.25 5.97 15.76
CA PRO A 19 4.28 5.61 16.73
C PRO A 19 5.36 4.66 16.19
N HIS A 20 5.19 4.12 14.98
CA HIS A 20 6.06 3.14 14.35
C HIS A 20 7.01 3.70 13.27
N GLY A 21 6.84 4.95 12.84
CA GLY A 21 7.63 5.56 11.74
C GLY A 21 7.19 5.07 10.35
N CYS A 22 8.02 5.28 9.29
CA CYS A 22 7.68 4.77 7.96
C CYS A 22 7.75 3.23 7.93
N PRO A 23 6.86 2.56 7.17
CA PRO A 23 6.96 1.13 6.92
C PRO A 23 8.34 0.73 6.37
N ARG A 24 8.86 -0.41 6.82
CA ARG A 24 10.16 -0.94 6.38
C ARG A 24 9.98 -2.14 5.48
N PRO A 25 10.75 -2.28 4.39
CA PRO A 25 10.68 -3.45 3.53
C PRO A 25 10.93 -4.75 4.31
N ALA A 26 10.18 -5.79 3.98
CA ALA A 26 10.31 -7.13 4.56
C ALA A 26 11.00 -8.06 3.55
N ASP A 27 12.13 -8.63 3.95
CA ASP A 27 12.92 -9.50 3.08
C ASP A 27 12.43 -10.96 3.06
N GLU A 28 11.66 -11.36 4.07
CA GLU A 28 11.11 -12.71 4.23
C GLU A 28 9.62 -12.64 4.58
N VAL A 29 8.78 -13.10 3.65
CA VAL A 29 7.34 -13.33 3.86
C VAL A 29 6.89 -14.52 3.01
N SER A 30 5.92 -15.28 3.51
CA SER A 30 5.24 -16.30 2.71
C SER A 30 4.03 -15.73 1.97
N ALA A 31 3.63 -16.37 0.88
CA ALA A 31 2.38 -16.04 0.20
C ALA A 31 1.15 -16.21 1.11
N SER A 32 1.21 -17.10 2.10
CA SER A 32 0.13 -17.33 3.05
C SER A 32 -0.07 -16.22 4.06
N GLU A 33 1.03 -15.62 4.51
CA GLU A 33 0.96 -14.43 5.35
C GLU A 33 0.36 -13.24 4.60
N LEU A 34 0.48 -13.22 3.26
CA LEU A 34 -0.06 -12.15 2.43
C LEU A 34 -1.53 -12.35 2.03
N ALA A 35 -2.05 -13.57 2.04
CA ALA A 35 -3.38 -13.92 1.54
C ALA A 35 -4.50 -13.47 2.48
N GLN A 36 -4.80 -12.17 2.46
CA GLN A 36 -5.80 -11.54 3.32
C GLN A 36 -6.42 -10.31 2.65
N VAL A 37 -7.26 -9.60 3.42
CA VAL A 37 -7.84 -8.32 3.01
C VAL A 37 -6.99 -7.19 3.57
N TYR A 38 -6.69 -6.21 2.71
CA TYR A 38 -6.03 -4.97 3.06
C TYR A 38 -6.95 -3.79 2.77
N GLU A 39 -6.84 -2.77 3.61
CA GLU A 39 -7.50 -1.48 3.46
C GLU A 39 -6.46 -0.37 3.36
N GLY A 40 -6.76 0.60 2.52
CA GLY A 40 -5.93 1.79 2.32
C GLY A 40 -6.76 3.07 2.45
N PRO A 41 -6.13 4.22 2.18
CA PRO A 41 -6.82 5.49 2.26
C PRO A 41 -8.01 5.56 1.31
N HIS A 42 -8.99 6.39 1.69
CA HIS A 42 -10.17 6.73 0.89
C HIS A 42 -11.10 5.56 0.52
N GLY A 43 -11.09 4.45 1.28
CA GLY A 43 -11.98 3.31 1.01
C GLY A 43 -11.40 2.29 0.02
N MET A 44 -10.13 2.47 -0.37
CA MET A 44 -9.40 1.50 -1.17
C MET A 44 -9.31 0.17 -0.44
N ARG A 45 -9.61 -0.91 -1.14
CA ARG A 45 -9.57 -2.25 -0.58
C ARG A 45 -8.91 -3.21 -1.55
N MET A 46 -8.07 -4.09 -1.03
CA MET A 46 -7.47 -5.17 -1.80
C MET A 46 -7.70 -6.49 -1.09
N ARG A 47 -8.02 -7.54 -1.84
CA ARG A 47 -8.07 -8.91 -1.32
C ARG A 47 -7.10 -9.76 -2.10
N LEU A 48 -6.14 -10.35 -1.40
CA LEU A 48 -5.26 -11.39 -1.94
C LEU A 48 -5.80 -12.75 -1.53
N ARG A 49 -5.85 -13.68 -2.48
CA ARG A 49 -6.23 -15.08 -2.24
C ARG A 49 -5.13 -15.99 -2.76
N HIS A 50 -4.98 -17.15 -2.14
CA HIS A 50 -4.08 -18.18 -2.64
C HIS A 50 -4.48 -18.69 -4.02
N GLY A 51 -3.47 -18.97 -4.84
CA GLY A 51 -3.60 -19.84 -5.99
C GLY A 51 -3.85 -21.29 -5.55
N PRO A 52 -4.40 -22.12 -6.45
CA PRO A 52 -4.74 -23.52 -6.16
C PRO A 52 -3.53 -24.35 -5.74
N ASP A 53 -2.33 -23.99 -6.21
CA ASP A 53 -1.09 -24.69 -5.86
C ASP A 53 -0.43 -24.16 -4.59
N GLY A 54 -0.94 -23.06 -4.02
CA GLY A 54 -0.44 -22.43 -2.79
C GLY A 54 0.97 -21.85 -2.88
N ARG A 55 1.56 -21.75 -4.09
CA ARG A 55 2.96 -21.35 -4.28
C ARG A 55 3.08 -19.94 -4.83
N HIS A 56 3.47 -18.99 -3.97
CA HIS A 56 3.92 -17.64 -4.35
C HIS A 56 2.97 -16.84 -5.27
N ASP A 57 1.74 -17.28 -5.49
CA ASP A 57 0.80 -16.68 -6.42
C ASP A 57 -0.66 -16.86 -5.99
N GLY A 58 -1.55 -16.20 -6.72
CA GLY A 58 -2.98 -16.42 -6.61
C GLY A 58 -3.82 -15.34 -7.27
N ALA A 59 -5.09 -15.28 -6.90
CA ALA A 59 -6.03 -14.29 -7.43
C ALA A 59 -6.16 -13.08 -6.51
N PHE A 60 -6.31 -11.89 -7.06
CA PHE A 60 -6.62 -10.68 -6.31
C PHE A 60 -7.85 -9.96 -6.85
N SER A 61 -8.42 -9.09 -6.00
CA SER A 61 -9.41 -8.10 -6.40
C SER A 61 -9.14 -6.79 -5.67
N VAL A 62 -9.37 -5.67 -6.34
CA VAL A 62 -9.28 -4.33 -5.77
C VAL A 62 -10.59 -3.58 -5.92
N THR A 63 -10.83 -2.67 -4.99
CA THR A 63 -11.92 -1.71 -5.01
C THR A 63 -11.35 -0.31 -4.81
N ASP A 64 -11.89 0.66 -5.55
CA ASP A 64 -11.52 2.08 -5.45
C ASP A 64 -10.01 2.34 -5.69
N TRP A 65 -9.40 1.52 -6.55
CA TRP A 65 -7.97 1.53 -6.87
C TRP A 65 -7.60 2.74 -7.74
N PRO A 66 -6.50 3.45 -7.45
CA PRO A 66 -6.12 4.64 -8.22
C PRO A 66 -5.63 4.27 -9.63
N TYR A 67 -6.07 5.01 -10.66
CA TYR A 67 -5.38 5.01 -11.95
C TYR A 67 -4.01 5.70 -11.82
N GLU A 68 -2.95 5.04 -12.30
CA GLU A 68 -1.61 5.63 -12.35
C GLU A 68 -1.57 6.93 -13.17
N GLY A 69 -0.81 7.93 -12.71
CA GLY A 69 -0.73 9.26 -13.32
C GLY A 69 -1.76 10.27 -12.81
N SER A 70 -2.69 9.85 -11.95
CA SER A 70 -3.58 10.77 -11.24
C SER A 70 -2.94 11.29 -9.95
N SER A 71 -2.65 12.60 -9.90
CA SER A 71 -2.19 13.28 -8.67
C SER A 71 -3.11 12.98 -7.48
N PRO A 72 -2.59 12.86 -6.23
CA PRO A 72 -3.39 12.70 -5.00
C PRO A 72 -4.50 13.72 -4.85
N LEU A 73 -4.30 14.90 -5.44
CA LEU A 73 -5.14 16.07 -5.28
C LEU A 73 -6.17 16.25 -6.40
N LYS A 74 -6.05 15.51 -7.52
CA LYS A 74 -7.06 15.54 -8.60
C LYS A 74 -7.98 14.37 -8.38
N ARG A 75 -9.28 14.60 -8.12
CA ARG A 75 -10.31 13.57 -7.97
C ARG A 75 -10.11 12.51 -9.05
N ARG A 76 -9.51 11.42 -8.59
CA ARG A 76 -8.77 10.44 -9.37
C ARG A 76 -9.78 9.59 -10.09
N ALA A 77 -9.54 9.28 -11.36
CA ALA A 77 -10.18 8.09 -11.92
C ALA A 77 -9.77 6.93 -11.01
N ARG A 78 -10.76 6.21 -10.52
CA ARG A 78 -10.57 5.02 -9.69
C ARG A 78 -11.33 3.88 -10.33
N PHE A 79 -10.90 2.66 -10.03
CA PHE A 79 -11.52 1.48 -10.59
C PHE A 79 -11.56 0.32 -9.61
N ASP A 80 -12.52 -0.54 -9.89
CA ASP A 80 -12.56 -1.88 -9.34
C ASP A 80 -11.97 -2.82 -10.40
N GLY A 81 -11.23 -3.82 -9.97
CA GLY A 81 -10.55 -4.72 -10.88
C GLY A 81 -10.15 -6.02 -10.23
N SER A 82 -9.78 -6.99 -11.05
CA SER A 82 -9.36 -8.31 -10.61
C SER A 82 -8.20 -8.80 -11.46
N GLY A 83 -7.49 -9.81 -10.97
CA GLY A 83 -6.34 -10.38 -11.66
C GLY A 83 -5.61 -11.44 -10.87
N GLU A 84 -4.39 -11.69 -11.30
CA GLU A 84 -3.45 -12.60 -10.65
C GLU A 84 -2.34 -11.82 -9.97
N TRP A 85 -1.89 -12.29 -8.81
CA TRP A 85 -0.77 -11.71 -8.09
C TRP A 85 0.32 -12.74 -7.91
N ARG A 86 1.57 -12.27 -7.82
CA ARG A 86 2.75 -13.11 -7.59
C ARG A 86 3.70 -12.45 -6.60
N LEU A 87 4.12 -13.18 -5.58
CA LEU A 87 5.20 -12.81 -4.70
C LEU A 87 6.53 -13.12 -5.37
N THR A 88 7.34 -12.08 -5.56
CA THR A 88 8.66 -12.19 -6.15
C THR A 88 9.73 -11.88 -5.12
N THR A 89 10.87 -12.57 -5.24
CA THR A 89 12.05 -12.30 -4.43
C THR A 89 12.56 -10.88 -4.69
N PRO A 90 13.29 -10.29 -3.72
CA PRO A 90 13.82 -8.95 -3.86
C PRO A 90 14.59 -8.78 -5.18
N ILE A 91 14.26 -7.72 -5.93
CA ILE A 91 14.98 -7.38 -7.17
C ILE A 91 16.33 -6.80 -6.76
N PRO A 92 17.46 -7.18 -7.40
CA PRO A 92 18.75 -6.57 -7.12
C PRO A 92 18.69 -5.03 -7.21
N GLY A 93 19.00 -4.34 -6.11
CA GLY A 93 18.92 -2.88 -6.00
C GLY A 93 17.63 -2.34 -5.38
N LYS A 94 16.62 -3.18 -5.13
CA LYS A 94 15.42 -2.85 -4.35
C LYS A 94 15.41 -3.60 -3.02
N LYS A 95 14.85 -3.00 -1.98
CA LYS A 95 14.72 -3.62 -0.65
C LYS A 95 13.36 -4.31 -0.52
N GLY A 96 13.35 -5.51 0.05
CA GLY A 96 12.14 -6.27 0.36
C GLY A 96 11.54 -7.08 -0.80
N MET A 97 10.63 -8.00 -0.43
CA MET A 97 9.85 -8.79 -1.36
C MET A 97 8.81 -7.92 -2.08
N VAL A 98 8.43 -8.32 -3.29
CA VAL A 98 7.51 -7.55 -4.15
C VAL A 98 6.33 -8.41 -4.58
N VAL A 99 5.12 -7.90 -4.34
CA VAL A 99 3.88 -8.40 -4.92
C VAL A 99 3.68 -7.74 -6.28
N LYS A 100 3.70 -8.55 -7.34
CA LYS A 100 3.36 -8.13 -8.70
C LYS A 100 1.89 -8.39 -8.95
N LEU A 101 1.17 -7.40 -9.45
CA LEU A 101 -0.25 -7.49 -9.81
C LEU A 101 -0.38 -7.47 -11.33
N ASP A 102 -0.96 -8.54 -11.87
CA ASP A 102 -1.28 -8.72 -13.28
C ASP A 102 -2.82 -8.67 -13.42
N PHE A 103 -3.36 -7.50 -13.77
CA PHE A 103 -4.80 -7.31 -13.91
C PHE A 103 -5.36 -7.99 -15.16
N VAL A 104 -6.53 -8.64 -15.04
CA VAL A 104 -7.23 -9.34 -16.13
C VAL A 104 -8.59 -8.72 -16.48
N GLU A 105 -9.28 -8.11 -15.51
CA GLU A 105 -10.57 -7.44 -15.68
C GLU A 105 -10.52 -5.98 -15.21
N GLY A 106 -10.78 -5.04 -16.12
CA GLY A 106 -10.73 -3.60 -15.87
C GLY A 106 -12.03 -2.92 -16.28
N PRO A 107 -12.21 -1.62 -16.00
CA PRO A 107 -13.41 -0.88 -16.39
C PRO A 107 -13.63 -0.97 -17.89
N GLU A 108 -14.85 -1.32 -18.30
CA GLU A 108 -15.24 -1.42 -19.70
C GLU A 108 -14.76 -0.20 -20.50
N GLY A 109 -14.07 -0.46 -21.62
CA GLY A 109 -13.67 0.56 -22.58
C GLY A 109 -12.37 1.32 -22.27
N THR A 110 -11.64 0.99 -21.19
CA THR A 110 -10.36 1.64 -20.88
C THR A 110 -9.22 0.63 -20.91
N PRO A 111 -8.15 0.84 -21.71
CA PRO A 111 -6.93 0.05 -21.57
C PRO A 111 -6.44 0.16 -20.13
N PHE A 112 -6.07 -0.96 -19.51
CA PHE A 112 -5.38 -0.91 -18.23
C PHE A 112 -4.17 0.02 -18.33
N PRO A 113 -3.82 0.75 -17.25
CA PRO A 113 -2.50 1.35 -17.17
C PRO A 113 -1.47 0.27 -17.53
N ALA A 114 -0.75 0.48 -18.63
CA ALA A 114 0.13 -0.51 -19.24
C ALA A 114 1.38 -0.84 -18.40
N ARG A 115 1.42 -0.39 -17.14
CA ARG A 115 2.55 -0.56 -16.23
C ARG A 115 2.26 -1.68 -15.24
N ARG A 116 3.32 -2.42 -14.93
CA ARG A 116 3.32 -3.43 -13.87
C ARG A 116 3.02 -2.74 -12.56
N HIS A 117 1.95 -3.13 -11.90
CA HIS A 117 1.66 -2.67 -10.56
C HIS A 117 2.43 -3.54 -9.57
N GLU A 118 3.52 -2.99 -9.05
CA GLU A 118 4.38 -3.64 -8.07
C GLU A 118 4.17 -2.99 -6.70
N LEU A 119 3.90 -3.80 -5.69
CA LEU A 119 3.80 -3.38 -4.30
C LEU A 119 4.95 -4.02 -3.50
N VAL A 120 5.66 -3.21 -2.75
CA VAL A 120 6.64 -3.67 -1.78
C VAL A 120 5.90 -4.24 -0.57
N VAL A 121 6.36 -5.40 -0.10
CA VAL A 121 5.96 -5.93 1.19
C VAL A 121 6.82 -5.28 2.26
N GLY A 122 6.18 -4.71 3.28
CA GLY A 122 6.90 -4.24 4.45
C GLY A 122 6.18 -4.50 5.75
N ARG A 123 6.75 -3.94 6.80
CA ARG A 123 6.23 -3.99 8.16
C ARG A 123 5.99 -2.59 8.69
N ASP A 124 4.83 -2.43 9.30
CA ASP A 124 4.45 -1.30 10.12
C ASP A 124 4.12 -1.83 11.52
N GLY A 125 5.04 -1.60 12.46
CA GLY A 125 5.08 -2.36 13.71
C GLY A 125 5.14 -3.87 13.45
N ASP A 126 4.18 -4.61 14.01
CA ASP A 126 4.04 -6.07 13.83
C ASP A 126 3.16 -6.45 12.62
N SER A 127 2.58 -5.46 11.93
CA SER A 127 1.65 -5.70 10.82
C SER A 127 2.38 -5.76 9.49
N LEU A 128 2.07 -6.76 8.66
CA LEU A 128 2.51 -6.79 7.27
C LEU A 128 1.66 -5.83 6.45
N VAL A 129 2.32 -4.90 5.76
CA VAL A 129 1.67 -3.87 4.94
C VAL A 129 2.19 -3.93 3.51
N LEU A 130 1.40 -3.38 2.58
CA LEU A 130 1.74 -3.29 1.17
C LEU A 130 1.74 -1.83 0.73
N TYR A 131 2.73 -1.42 -0.05
CA TYR A 131 2.83 -0.03 -0.51
C TYR A 131 3.57 0.04 -1.84
N PRO A 132 3.33 1.05 -2.70
CA PRO A 132 4.09 1.24 -3.91
C PRO A 132 5.54 1.56 -3.53
N GLU A 133 6.49 1.11 -4.34
CA GLU A 133 7.87 1.51 -4.13
C GLU A 133 7.99 3.04 -4.14
N THR A 134 8.63 3.57 -3.10
CA THR A 134 8.86 5.00 -2.90
C THR A 134 10.35 5.23 -2.65
N ASP A 135 10.78 6.48 -2.77
CA ASP A 135 12.12 6.90 -2.38
C ASP A 135 12.35 6.56 -0.88
N PRO A 136 13.47 5.93 -0.50
CA PRO A 136 13.74 5.53 0.88
C PRO A 136 13.76 6.68 1.89
N ASP A 137 13.96 7.92 1.44
CA ASP A 137 13.95 9.11 2.30
C ASP A 137 12.54 9.65 2.56
N ASN A 138 11.51 9.11 1.89
CA ASN A 138 10.11 9.52 2.03
C ASN A 138 9.22 8.34 2.47
N CYS A 139 8.33 8.57 3.43
CA CYS A 139 7.30 7.59 3.73
C CYS A 139 6.36 7.42 2.51
N PRO A 140 5.88 6.19 2.24
CA PRO A 140 4.87 5.98 1.21
C PRO A 140 3.57 6.72 1.56
N GLU A 141 3.02 7.48 0.62
CA GLU A 141 1.70 8.14 0.79
C GLU A 141 0.54 7.14 0.78
N LEU A 142 0.73 5.98 0.16
CA LEU A 142 -0.25 4.92 0.01
C LEU A 142 0.24 3.68 0.77
N VAL A 143 -0.42 3.35 1.88
CA VAL A 143 -0.17 2.13 2.64
C VAL A 143 -1.46 1.33 2.72
N LEU A 144 -1.36 0.05 2.40
CA LEU A 144 -2.39 -0.97 2.55
C LEU A 144 -2.10 -1.78 3.80
N ALA A 145 -2.95 -1.63 4.81
CA ALA A 145 -2.85 -2.32 6.09
C ALA A 145 -3.85 -3.48 6.16
N PRO A 146 -3.54 -4.57 6.86
CA PRO A 146 -4.43 -5.72 6.96
C PRO A 146 -5.65 -5.36 7.79
N VAL A 147 -6.83 -5.82 7.35
CA VAL A 147 -8.07 -5.65 8.11
C VAL A 147 -7.99 -6.53 9.35
N LYS A 148 -8.04 -5.90 10.53
CA LYS A 148 -8.11 -6.62 11.81
C LYS A 148 -9.42 -7.40 11.85
N SER A 149 -9.32 -8.72 11.95
CA SER A 149 -10.47 -9.62 12.15
C SER A 149 -10.94 -9.59 13.60
#